data_AF-A0A661CH21-F1
#
_entry.id   AF-A0A661CH21-F1
#
_cell.length_a   1.000
_cell.length_b   1.000
_cell.length_c   1.000
_cell.angle_alpha   90.00
_cell.angle_beta   90.00
_cell.angle_gamma   90.00
#
_symmetry.space_group_name_H-M   'P 1'
#
loop_
_entity.id
_entity.type
_entity.pdbx_description
1 polymer ?
#
loop_
_entity_poly.entity_id
_entity_poly.type
_entity_poly.pdbx_seq_one_letter_code
_entity_poly.pdbx_strand_id
1 'polypeptide(L)'
;MKQKSLLRSVLAVSLLWSTSVLALTIPPVPTEPIYFEPPIVEATDEVTQMSCVALDNNIRYLHPYRYTYKPGFYEDDANKLATSLVAFDNLLDGWLGFAYMGYSALVEEKEQRRMLQVEQQIAMLQQVKAEKHCFE
;
A
#
# COMPACT_ATOMS: atom_id res chain seq x y z
N MET A 1 -3.21 -29.03 48.89
CA MET A 1 -3.16 -27.55 48.68
C MET A 1 -2.01 -27.07 47.78
N LYS A 2 -0.84 -27.73 47.72
CA LYS A 2 0.32 -27.27 46.91
C LYS A 2 0.11 -27.28 45.38
N GLN A 3 -0.62 -28.26 44.83
CA GLN A 3 -0.79 -28.41 43.37
C GLN A 3 -1.62 -27.28 42.73
N LYS A 4 -2.66 -26.78 43.42
CA LYS A 4 -3.46 -25.63 42.95
C LYS A 4 -2.68 -24.31 42.98
N SER A 5 -1.69 -24.19 43.86
CA SER A 5 -0.80 -23.03 43.95
C SER A 5 0.22 -23.00 42.81
N LEU A 6 0.78 -24.16 42.46
CA LEU A 6 1.71 -24.31 41.33
C LEU A 6 1.02 -24.09 39.97
N LEU A 7 -0.22 -24.56 39.80
CA LEU A 7 -0.98 -24.31 38.58
C LEU A 7 -1.26 -22.81 38.38
N ARG A 8 -1.58 -22.09 39.46
CA ARG A 8 -1.83 -20.65 39.44
C ARG A 8 -0.58 -19.85 39.13
N SER A 9 0.59 -20.26 39.65
CA SER A 9 1.85 -19.57 39.35
C SER A 9 2.30 -19.81 37.89
N VAL A 10 2.12 -21.01 37.35
CA VAL A 10 2.42 -21.28 35.93
C VAL A 10 1.51 -20.49 35.00
N LEU A 11 0.21 -20.40 35.30
CA LEU A 11 -0.75 -19.64 34.49
C LEU A 11 -0.47 -18.11 34.55
N ALA A 12 -0.05 -17.61 35.71
CA ALA A 12 0.34 -16.21 35.87
C ALA A 12 1.62 -15.87 35.10
N VAL A 13 2.59 -16.79 35.05
CA VAL A 13 3.84 -16.61 34.30
C VAL A 13 3.61 -16.66 32.78
N SER A 14 2.68 -17.49 32.29
CA SER A 14 2.35 -17.52 30.85
C SER A 14 1.63 -16.25 30.36
N LEU A 15 0.84 -15.59 31.19
CA LEU A 15 0.19 -14.31 30.84
C LEU A 15 1.18 -13.13 30.77
N LEU A 16 2.33 -13.22 31.44
CA LEU A 16 3.35 -12.16 31.44
C LEU A 16 4.22 -12.16 30.18
N TRP A 17 4.15 -13.22 29.35
CA TRP A 17 4.99 -13.37 28.15
C TRP A 17 4.25 -12.99 26.85
N SER A 18 2.98 -12.60 26.92
CA SER A 18 2.14 -12.33 25.74
C SER A 18 2.09 -10.86 25.31
N THR A 19 2.90 -9.97 25.87
CA THR A 19 2.87 -8.54 25.49
C THR A 19 3.82 -8.24 24.32
N SER A 20 3.65 -8.91 23.19
CA SER A 20 4.01 -8.30 21.91
C SER A 20 2.91 -7.29 21.59
N VAL A 21 3.03 -6.09 22.15
CA VAL A 21 2.18 -4.95 21.79
C VAL A 21 2.53 -4.61 20.34
N LEU A 22 1.76 -5.14 19.40
CA LEU A 22 1.63 -4.56 18.07
C LEU A 22 1.03 -3.18 18.29
N ALA A 23 1.89 -2.17 18.33
CA ALA A 23 1.45 -0.79 18.31
C ALA A 23 0.69 -0.60 16.99
N LEU A 24 -0.64 -0.62 17.07
CA LEU A 24 -1.53 -0.12 16.04
C LEU A 24 -1.20 1.37 15.89
N THR A 25 -0.26 1.68 15.01
CA THR A 25 -0.06 3.05 14.57
C THR A 25 -1.38 3.45 13.93
N ILE A 26 -2.11 4.36 14.58
CA ILE A 26 -3.29 4.97 13.99
C ILE A 26 -2.83 5.50 12.62
N PRO A 27 -3.37 4.99 11.51
CA PRO A 27 -2.95 5.47 10.20
C PRO A 27 -3.19 6.97 10.16
N PRO A 28 -2.29 7.75 9.54
CA PRO A 28 -2.52 9.17 9.38
C PRO A 28 -3.91 9.38 8.78
N VAL A 29 -4.66 10.34 9.33
CA VAL A 29 -5.99 10.69 8.82
C VAL A 29 -5.82 10.93 7.32
N PRO A 30 -6.59 10.25 6.45
CA PRO A 30 -6.45 10.41 5.02
C PRO A 30 -6.72 11.88 4.67
N THR A 31 -5.69 12.59 4.27
CA THR A 31 -5.77 13.96 3.74
C THR A 31 -6.18 13.96 2.26
N GLU A 32 -6.26 12.78 1.67
CA GLU A 32 -6.61 12.57 0.27
C GLU A 32 -8.14 12.72 0.10
N PRO A 33 -8.60 13.35 -1.01
CA PRO A 33 -10.02 13.49 -1.26
C PRO A 33 -10.67 12.12 -1.52
N ILE A 34 -11.91 11.98 -1.05
CA ILE A 34 -12.75 10.78 -1.25
C ILE A 34 -12.87 10.45 -2.74
N TYR A 35 -12.97 11.46 -3.59
CA TYR A 35 -12.93 11.31 -5.03
C TYR A 35 -11.58 11.79 -5.54
N PHE A 36 -10.78 10.87 -6.06
CA PHE A 36 -9.52 11.21 -6.69
C PHE A 36 -9.77 11.94 -8.01
N GLU A 37 -9.22 13.14 -8.13
CA GLU A 37 -9.00 13.74 -9.44
C GLU A 37 -7.53 13.50 -9.82
N PRO A 38 -7.26 12.82 -10.95
CA PRO A 38 -5.89 12.56 -11.37
C PRO A 38 -5.18 13.88 -11.67
N PRO A 39 -3.95 14.10 -11.18
CA PRO A 39 -3.23 15.34 -11.42
C PRO A 39 -2.86 15.46 -12.90
N ILE A 40 -2.85 16.69 -13.42
CA ILE A 40 -2.27 16.97 -14.74
C ILE A 40 -0.78 17.24 -14.50
N VAL A 41 0.09 16.42 -15.09
CA VAL A 41 1.55 16.57 -14.97
C VAL A 41 2.06 17.27 -16.23
N GLU A 42 2.35 18.56 -16.10
CA GLU A 42 2.93 19.36 -17.18
C GLU A 42 4.47 19.39 -17.10
N ALA A 43 5.12 19.56 -18.24
CA ALA A 43 6.57 19.70 -18.30
C ALA A 43 6.99 21.08 -17.78
N THR A 44 7.88 21.11 -16.80
CA THR A 44 8.48 22.36 -16.32
C THR A 44 9.60 22.82 -17.27
N ASP A 45 10.00 24.09 -17.18
CA ASP A 45 11.14 24.63 -17.94
C ASP A 45 12.44 23.85 -17.70
N GLU A 46 12.62 23.29 -16.50
CA GLU A 46 13.77 22.43 -16.19
C GLU A 46 13.73 21.13 -17.00
N VAL A 47 12.56 20.48 -17.07
CA VAL A 47 12.39 19.24 -17.85
C VAL A 47 12.52 19.51 -19.34
N THR A 48 11.93 20.60 -19.85
CA THR A 48 12.07 20.97 -21.26
C THR A 48 13.49 21.36 -21.64
N GLN A 49 14.39 21.61 -20.69
CA GLN A 49 15.82 21.86 -20.93
C GLN A 49 16.72 20.62 -20.77
N MET A 50 16.20 19.49 -20.27
CA MET A 50 16.97 18.25 -20.10
C MET A 50 17.52 17.69 -21.43
N SER A 51 18.72 17.09 -21.40
CA SER A 51 19.27 16.40 -22.58
C SER A 51 18.51 15.10 -22.88
N CYS A 52 18.59 14.58 -24.11
CA CYS A 52 17.96 13.31 -24.49
C CYS A 52 18.36 12.16 -23.54
N VAL A 53 19.65 12.06 -23.21
CA VAL A 53 20.18 11.07 -22.27
C VAL A 53 19.61 11.25 -20.86
N ALA A 54 19.43 12.49 -20.41
CA ALA A 54 18.81 12.77 -19.12
C ALA A 54 17.33 12.36 -19.11
N LEU A 55 16.58 12.66 -20.18
CA LEU A 55 15.18 12.24 -20.31
C LEU A 55 15.06 10.71 -20.25
N ASP A 56 15.90 9.97 -20.99
CA ASP A 56 15.89 8.51 -20.98
C ASP A 56 16.28 7.92 -19.62
N ASN A 57 17.28 8.50 -18.96
CA ASN A 57 17.66 8.08 -17.62
C ASN A 57 16.53 8.27 -16.61
N ASN A 58 15.80 9.38 -16.69
CA ASN A 58 14.65 9.64 -15.82
C ASN A 58 13.49 8.68 -16.12
N ILE A 59 13.16 8.44 -17.40
CA ILE A 59 12.15 7.45 -17.79
C ILE A 59 12.53 6.07 -17.23
N ARG A 60 13.78 5.64 -17.42
CA ARG A 60 14.29 4.37 -16.90
C ARG A 60 14.25 4.28 -15.38
N TYR A 61 14.57 5.38 -14.68
CA TYR A 61 14.49 5.44 -13.22
C TYR A 61 13.05 5.26 -12.72
N LEU A 62 12.07 5.83 -13.43
CA LEU A 62 10.66 5.74 -13.05
C LEU A 62 10.01 4.39 -13.39
N HIS A 63 10.50 3.67 -14.39
CA HIS A 63 9.91 2.42 -14.87
C HIS A 63 9.58 1.36 -13.80
N PRO A 64 10.47 1.05 -12.83
CA PRO A 64 10.17 0.09 -11.78
C PRO A 64 8.97 0.47 -10.91
N TYR A 65 8.69 1.77 -10.76
CA TYR A 65 7.61 2.27 -9.91
C TYR A 65 6.23 2.20 -10.57
N ARG A 66 6.16 1.78 -11.84
CA ARG A 66 4.89 1.53 -12.55
C ARG A 66 4.17 0.26 -12.08
N TYR A 67 4.85 -0.59 -11.31
CA TYR A 67 4.32 -1.86 -10.86
C TYR A 67 3.86 -1.80 -9.41
N THR A 68 2.83 -2.58 -9.09
CA THR A 68 2.34 -2.78 -7.71
C THR A 68 3.08 -3.95 -7.07
N TYR A 69 3.40 -3.82 -5.78
CA TYR A 69 3.85 -4.95 -4.94
C TYR A 69 2.68 -5.63 -4.22
N LYS A 70 1.49 -5.00 -4.19
CA LYS A 70 0.30 -5.57 -3.56
C LYS A 70 -0.30 -6.63 -4.49
N PRO A 71 -0.48 -7.88 -4.04
CA PRO A 71 -1.16 -8.90 -4.82
C PRO A 71 -2.63 -8.54 -5.06
N GLY A 72 -3.24 -9.12 -6.09
CA GLY A 72 -4.66 -8.97 -6.34
C GLY A 72 -5.50 -9.56 -5.20
N PHE A 73 -6.76 -9.11 -5.08
CA PHE A 73 -7.64 -9.50 -3.97
C PHE A 73 -7.71 -11.02 -3.74
N TYR A 74 -7.81 -11.81 -4.81
CA TYR A 74 -7.91 -13.28 -4.74
C TYR A 74 -6.57 -14.00 -4.59
N GLU A 75 -5.46 -13.35 -4.85
CA GLU A 75 -4.12 -13.92 -4.69
C GLU A 75 -3.59 -13.71 -3.26
N ASP A 76 -4.09 -12.68 -2.58
CA ASP A 76 -3.72 -12.31 -1.21
C ASP A 76 -4.34 -13.24 -0.16
N ASP A 77 -3.50 -14.03 0.52
CA ASP A 77 -3.93 -14.94 1.58
C ASP A 77 -4.58 -14.24 2.77
N ALA A 78 -4.21 -12.99 3.04
CA ALA A 78 -4.81 -12.22 4.12
C ALA A 78 -6.22 -11.73 3.74
N ASN A 79 -6.48 -11.36 2.47
CA ASN A 79 -7.84 -11.10 1.99
C ASN A 79 -8.71 -12.36 2.02
N LYS A 80 -8.16 -13.53 1.66
CA LYS A 80 -8.87 -14.82 1.79
C LYS A 80 -9.26 -15.10 3.24
N LEU A 81 -8.31 -14.94 4.17
CA LEU A 81 -8.56 -15.10 5.60
C LEU A 81 -9.62 -14.12 6.09
N ALA A 82 -9.50 -12.83 5.75
CA ALA A 82 -10.46 -11.81 6.16
C ALA A 82 -11.87 -12.09 5.61
N THR A 83 -11.97 -12.54 4.36
CA THR A 83 -13.24 -12.97 3.76
C THR A 83 -13.83 -14.17 4.52
N SER A 84 -13.01 -15.14 4.91
CA SER A 84 -13.46 -16.28 5.71
C SER A 84 -13.90 -15.87 7.11
N LEU A 85 -13.25 -14.89 7.73
CA LEU A 85 -13.66 -14.32 9.01
C LEU A 85 -15.02 -13.61 8.87
N VAL A 86 -15.24 -12.85 7.80
CA VAL A 86 -16.55 -12.26 7.54
C VAL A 86 -17.63 -13.33 7.36
N ALA A 87 -17.33 -14.40 6.64
CA ALA A 87 -18.33 -15.42 6.30
C ALA A 87 -18.65 -16.38 7.46
N PHE A 88 -17.68 -16.69 8.33
CA PHE A 88 -17.77 -17.80 9.28
C PHE A 88 -17.48 -17.41 10.74
N ASP A 89 -16.98 -16.21 11.03
CA ASP A 89 -16.65 -15.83 12.41
C ASP A 89 -17.91 -15.43 13.21
N ASN A 90 -18.20 -16.22 14.23
CA ASN A 90 -19.27 -15.95 15.19
C ASN A 90 -18.78 -15.25 16.47
N LEU A 91 -17.46 -15.10 16.67
CA LEU A 91 -16.89 -14.56 17.90
C LEU A 91 -16.91 -13.02 17.93
N LEU A 92 -16.67 -12.39 16.77
CA LEU A 92 -16.71 -10.93 16.59
C LEU A 92 -17.61 -10.50 15.43
N ASP A 93 -18.55 -11.36 15.03
CA ASP A 93 -19.54 -11.09 13.97
C ASP A 93 -18.89 -10.57 12.66
N GLY A 94 -17.70 -11.11 12.33
CA GLY A 94 -16.95 -10.75 11.14
C GLY A 94 -16.31 -9.35 11.12
N TRP A 95 -16.44 -8.52 12.17
CA TRP A 95 -15.96 -7.13 12.17
C TRP A 95 -14.46 -6.98 11.86
N LEU A 96 -13.62 -7.90 12.36
CA LEU A 96 -12.19 -7.89 12.06
C LEU A 96 -11.91 -8.12 10.58
N GLY A 97 -12.64 -9.05 9.95
CA GLY A 97 -12.54 -9.30 8.52
C GLY A 97 -12.97 -8.09 7.70
N PHE A 98 -14.09 -7.45 8.07
CA PHE A 98 -14.54 -6.21 7.42
C PHE A 98 -13.53 -5.07 7.58
N ALA A 99 -13.03 -4.84 8.79
CA ALA A 99 -12.04 -3.80 9.05
C ALA A 99 -10.76 -4.01 8.22
N TYR A 100 -10.28 -5.24 8.14
CA TYR A 100 -9.12 -5.58 7.32
C TYR A 100 -9.39 -5.37 5.83
N MET A 101 -10.53 -5.83 5.30
CA MET A 101 -10.87 -5.64 3.89
C MET A 101 -11.00 -4.15 3.52
N GLY A 102 -11.61 -3.35 4.40
CA GLY A 102 -11.67 -1.90 4.23
C GLY A 102 -10.28 -1.28 4.19
N TYR A 103 -9.39 -1.68 5.09
CA TYR A 103 -7.99 -1.24 5.07
C TYR A 103 -7.25 -1.67 3.79
N SER A 104 -7.38 -2.94 3.39
CA SER A 104 -6.77 -3.49 2.18
C SER A 104 -7.22 -2.74 0.92
N ALA A 105 -8.50 -2.37 0.84
CA ALA A 105 -9.04 -1.56 -0.26
C ALA A 105 -8.42 -0.16 -0.30
N LEU A 106 -8.25 0.50 0.85
CA LEU A 106 -7.60 1.83 0.92
C LEU A 106 -6.13 1.76 0.49
N VAL A 107 -5.40 0.71 0.89
CA VAL A 107 -4.02 0.50 0.45
C VAL A 107 -3.95 0.29 -1.07
N GLU A 108 -4.89 -0.46 -1.63
CA GLU A 108 -4.97 -0.69 -3.08
C GLU A 108 -5.20 0.60 -3.87
N GLU A 109 -6.15 1.41 -3.40
CA GLU A 109 -6.42 2.72 -4.00
C GLU A 109 -5.17 3.62 -3.96
N LYS A 110 -4.46 3.64 -2.83
CA LYS A 110 -3.21 4.39 -2.69
C LYS A 110 -2.13 3.91 -3.66
N GLU A 111 -1.98 2.61 -3.83
CA GLU A 111 -1.04 2.02 -4.79
C GLU A 111 -1.41 2.37 -6.23
N GLN A 112 -2.69 2.34 -6.58
CA GLN A 112 -3.17 2.76 -7.91
C GLN A 112 -2.88 4.23 -8.18
N ARG A 113 -3.11 5.11 -7.21
CA ARG A 113 -2.80 6.55 -7.31
C ARG A 113 -1.30 6.79 -7.50
N ARG A 114 -0.45 6.08 -6.75
CA ARG A 114 1.03 6.12 -6.89
C ARG A 114 1.45 5.71 -8.30
N MET A 115 0.94 4.58 -8.80
CA MET A 115 1.26 4.10 -10.14
C MET A 115 0.83 5.10 -11.20
N LEU A 116 -0.40 5.62 -11.11
CA LEU A 116 -0.92 6.61 -12.07
C LEU A 116 -0.03 7.85 -12.15
N GLN A 117 0.39 8.39 -10.99
CA GLN A 117 1.29 9.54 -10.96
C GLN A 117 2.62 9.26 -11.67
N VAL A 118 3.19 8.07 -11.46
CA VAL A 118 4.43 7.66 -12.15
C VAL A 118 4.19 7.52 -13.66
N GLU A 119 3.07 6.95 -14.08
CA GLU A 119 2.74 6.81 -15.50
C GLU A 119 2.57 8.17 -16.18
N GLN A 120 1.92 9.12 -15.52
CA GLN A 120 1.78 10.49 -16.02
C GLN A 120 3.14 11.22 -16.13
N GLN A 121 4.04 11.03 -15.16
CA GLN A 121 5.39 11.58 -15.24
C GLN A 121 6.18 10.99 -16.41
N ILE A 122 6.07 9.67 -16.62
CA ILE A 122 6.72 9.01 -17.76
C ILE A 122 6.14 9.51 -19.08
N ALA A 123 4.81 9.64 -19.17
CA ALA A 123 4.15 10.15 -20.37
C ALA A 123 4.59 11.59 -20.69
N MET A 124 4.70 12.45 -19.67
CA MET A 124 5.22 13.81 -19.82
C MET A 124 6.67 13.80 -20.33
N LEU A 125 7.56 12.98 -19.74
CA LEU A 125 8.95 12.87 -20.20
C LEU A 125 9.04 12.34 -21.64
N GLN A 126 8.20 11.36 -22.00
CA GLN A 126 8.10 10.81 -23.34
C GLN A 126 7.60 11.84 -24.35
N GLN A 127 6.65 12.68 -23.97
CA GLN A 127 6.18 13.78 -24.79
C GLN A 127 7.32 14.77 -25.06
N VAL A 128 8.05 15.21 -24.04
CA VAL A 128 9.21 16.11 -24.22
C VAL A 128 10.30 15.45 -25.08
N LYS A 129 10.55 14.15 -24.89
CA LYS A 129 11.48 13.38 -25.73
C LYS A 129 11.07 13.40 -27.20
N ALA A 130 9.77 13.25 -27.48
CA ALA A 130 9.20 13.29 -28.84
C ALA A 130 9.25 14.69 -29.45
N GLU A 131 8.92 15.73 -28.68
CA GLU A 131 9.00 17.14 -29.09
C GLU A 131 10.45 17.56 -29.43
N LYS A 132 11.43 16.99 -28.74
CA LYS A 132 12.86 17.18 -29.02
C LYS A 132 13.43 16.29 -30.12
N HIS A 133 12.62 15.38 -30.68
CA HIS A 133 13.04 14.41 -31.69
C HIS A 133 14.21 13.50 -31.25
N CYS A 134 14.27 13.16 -29.96
CA CYS A 134 15.26 12.22 -29.44
C CYS A 134 14.78 10.78 -29.75
N PHE A 135 15.27 10.14 -30.81
CA PHE A 135 14.84 8.78 -31.23
C PHE A 135 15.96 7.73 -31.20
N GLU A 136 17.03 7.99 -30.44
CA GLU A 136 18.13 7.04 -30.23
C GLU A 136 17.66 5.69 -29.65
#